data_AF-A0A7C5SRP4-F1
#
_entry.id   AF-A0A7C5SRP4-F1
#
_cell.length_a   1.000
_cell.length_b   1.000
_cell.length_c   1.000
_cell.angle_alpha   90.00
_cell.angle_beta   90.00
_cell.angle_gamma   90.00
#
_symmetry.space_group_name_H-M   'P 1'
#
loop_
_entity.id
_entity.type
_entity.pdbx_description
1 polymer ?
#
loop_
_entity_poly.entity_id
_entity_poly.type
_entity_poly.pdbx_seq_one_letter_code
_entity_poly.pdbx_strand_id
1 'polypeptide(L)'
;MRKPALMLVIVTSLIITACSADRVRYVTAPLTLPVKPVLPAVSADEIACLSDEAVWKLVERQRLRREYAEELEVIILSTQQPEKP
;
A
#
# COMPACT_ATOMS: atom_id res chain seq x y z
N MET A 1 -11.26 -47.61 -39.77
CA MET A 1 -11.59 -47.28 -38.37
C MET A 1 -10.69 -46.18 -37.75
N ARG A 2 -10.02 -45.32 -38.54
CA ARG A 2 -9.02 -44.33 -38.03
C ARG A 2 -9.58 -42.93 -37.70
N LYS A 3 -10.76 -42.58 -38.22
CA LYS A 3 -11.39 -41.26 -38.05
C LYS A 3 -11.78 -40.91 -36.59
N PRO A 4 -12.36 -41.83 -35.78
CA PRO A 4 -12.74 -41.48 -34.41
C PRO A 4 -11.53 -41.32 -33.49
N ALA A 5 -10.48 -42.12 -33.70
CA ALA A 5 -9.22 -42.00 -32.96
C ALA A 5 -8.53 -40.66 -33.25
N LEU A 6 -8.51 -40.21 -34.51
CA LEU A 6 -7.93 -38.93 -34.89
C LEU A 6 -8.74 -37.74 -34.31
N MET A 7 -10.07 -37.82 -34.34
CA MET A 7 -10.95 -36.81 -33.71
C MET A 7 -10.72 -36.73 -32.20
N LEU A 8 -10.58 -37.87 -31.53
CA LEU A 8 -10.36 -37.92 -30.09
C LEU A 8 -9.02 -37.27 -29.68
N VAL A 9 -7.96 -37.50 -30.46
CA VAL A 9 -6.64 -36.86 -30.24
C VAL A 9 -6.69 -35.34 -30.47
N ILE A 10 -7.44 -34.88 -31.48
CA ILE A 10 -7.58 -33.46 -31.75
C ILE A 10 -8.34 -32.78 -30.60
N VAL A 11 -9.46 -33.37 -30.17
CA VAL A 11 -10.28 -32.81 -29.08
C VAL A 11 -9.50 -32.75 -27.76
N THR A 12 -8.75 -33.80 -27.41
CA THR A 12 -7.94 -33.79 -26.18
C THR A 12 -6.80 -32.78 -26.26
N SER A 13 -6.16 -32.59 -27.42
CA SER A 13 -5.11 -31.59 -27.59
C SER A 13 -5.60 -30.13 -27.45
N LEU A 14 -6.85 -29.87 -27.87
CA LEU A 14 -7.47 -28.54 -27.79
C LEU A 14 -7.88 -28.17 -26.35
N ILE A 15 -8.23 -29.16 -25.52
CA ILE A 15 -8.63 -28.95 -24.13
C ILE A 15 -7.40 -28.62 -23.25
N ILE A 16 -6.25 -29.22 -23.53
CA ILE A 16 -5.02 -29.02 -22.73
C ILE A 16 -4.42 -27.63 -22.95
N THR A 17 -4.59 -27.05 -24.16
CA THR A 17 -4.08 -25.72 -24.50
C THR A 17 -4.92 -24.57 -23.94
N ALA A 18 -6.16 -24.83 -23.50
CA ALA A 18 -7.02 -23.81 -22.87
C ALA A 18 -6.65 -23.51 -21.40
N CYS A 19 -5.69 -24.23 -20.80
CA CYS A 19 -5.31 -24.09 -19.39
C CYS A 19 -4.18 -23.06 -19.13
N SER A 20 -3.69 -22.37 -20.17
CA SER A 20 -2.66 -21.33 -20.05
C SER A 20 -3.23 -19.91 -20.16
N ALA A 21 -4.44 -19.68 -19.64
CA ALA A 21 -4.94 -18.32 -19.50
C ALA A 21 -4.08 -17.62 -18.43
N ASP A 22 -3.22 -16.70 -18.86
CA ASP A 22 -2.49 -15.81 -17.96
C ASP A 22 -3.49 -15.15 -17.01
N ARG A 23 -3.43 -15.55 -15.74
CA ARG A 23 -4.31 -14.98 -14.73
C ARG A 23 -3.83 -13.58 -14.45
N VAL A 24 -4.69 -12.59 -14.66
CA VAL A 24 -4.45 -11.22 -14.21
C VAL A 24 -4.15 -11.26 -12.71
N ARG A 25 -2.91 -10.92 -12.35
CA ARG A 25 -2.47 -10.76 -10.97
C ARG A 25 -2.46 -9.28 -10.65
N TYR A 26 -3.32 -8.86 -9.73
CA TYR A 26 -3.25 -7.53 -9.16
C TYR A 26 -2.11 -7.51 -8.15
N VAL A 27 -1.09 -6.71 -8.44
CA VAL A 27 0.01 -6.42 -7.52
C VAL A 27 -0.14 -5.02 -6.98
N THR A 28 0.30 -4.80 -5.74
CA THR A 28 0.33 -3.46 -5.15
C THR A 28 1.43 -2.64 -5.82
N ALA A 29 1.08 -1.45 -6.29
CA ALA A 29 2.09 -0.50 -6.75
C ALA A 29 2.97 -0.06 -5.56
N PRO A 30 4.28 0.11 -5.75
CA PRO A 30 5.15 0.62 -4.70
C PRO A 30 4.70 2.02 -4.28
N LEU A 31 4.57 2.22 -2.97
CA LEU A 31 4.17 3.46 -2.34
C LEU A 31 5.44 4.19 -1.91
N THR A 32 5.47 5.49 -2.11
CA THR A 32 6.53 6.34 -1.58
C THR A 32 6.34 6.52 -0.07
N LEU A 33 7.44 6.57 0.66
CA LEU A 33 7.39 6.90 2.09
C LEU A 33 6.85 8.32 2.30
N PRO A 34 5.98 8.53 3.30
CA PRO A 34 5.45 9.85 3.62
C PRO A 34 6.58 10.76 4.14
N VAL A 35 6.50 12.05 3.80
CA VAL A 35 7.42 13.05 4.36
C VAL A 35 7.10 13.26 5.83
N LYS A 36 8.11 13.17 6.70
CA LYS A 36 7.93 13.43 8.14
C LYS A 36 7.54 14.89 8.36
N PRO A 37 6.50 15.16 9.15
CA PRO A 37 6.04 16.52 9.37
C PRO A 37 7.10 17.30 10.14
N VAL A 38 7.51 18.44 9.57
CA VAL A 38 8.34 19.41 10.28
C VAL A 38 7.41 20.22 11.17
N LEU A 39 7.53 20.05 12.48
CA LEU A 39 6.75 20.79 13.46
C LEU A 39 7.42 22.16 13.69
N PRO A 40 6.67 23.28 13.62
CA PRO A 40 7.23 24.59 13.91
C PRO A 40 7.65 24.67 15.37
N ALA A 41 8.82 25.25 15.62
CA ALA A 41 9.19 25.69 16.96
C ALA A 41 8.39 26.95 17.27
N VAL A 42 7.51 26.87 18.28
CA VAL A 42 6.68 27.98 18.73
C VAL A 42 7.11 28.31 20.16
N SER A 43 7.44 29.57 20.39
CA SER A 43 7.83 30.09 21.69
C SER A 43 6.61 30.28 22.61
N ALA A 44 6.87 30.37 23.91
CA ALA A 44 5.81 30.61 24.90
C ALA A 44 5.09 31.95 24.65
N ASP A 45 5.82 32.98 24.25
CA ASP A 45 5.28 34.31 23.99
C ASP A 45 4.28 34.32 22.81
N GLU A 46 4.54 33.49 21.79
CA GLU A 46 3.66 33.37 20.61
C GLU A 46 2.33 32.69 20.93
N ILE A 47 2.26 31.88 21.98
CA ILE A 47 1.05 31.18 22.42
C ILE A 47 0.45 31.74 23.71
N ALA A 48 1.04 32.80 24.27
CA ALA A 48 0.62 33.37 25.56
C ALA A 48 -0.82 33.90 25.54
N CYS A 49 -1.37 34.22 24.37
CA CYS A 49 -2.75 34.67 24.21
C CYS A 49 -3.79 33.53 24.18
N LEU A 50 -3.33 32.27 24.14
CA LEU A 50 -4.19 31.10 24.09
C LEU A 50 -4.54 30.61 25.49
N SER A 51 -5.71 30.00 25.64
CA SER A 51 -6.06 29.26 26.86
C SER A 51 -5.23 27.97 26.96
N ASP A 52 -5.04 27.47 28.18
CA ASP A 52 -4.35 26.19 28.42
C ASP A 52 -4.96 25.04 27.61
N GLU A 53 -6.29 25.01 27.48
CA GLU A 53 -6.99 24.01 26.67
C GLU A 53 -6.62 24.13 25.17
N ALA A 54 -6.51 25.35 24.65
CA ALA A 54 -6.13 25.59 23.26
C ALA A 54 -4.66 25.20 23.01
N VAL A 55 -3.76 25.49 23.96
CA VAL A 55 -2.36 25.04 23.91
C VAL A 55 -2.29 23.51 23.92
N TRP A 56 -3.05 22.85 24.79
CA TRP A 56 -3.09 21.38 24.85
C TRP A 56 -3.57 20.77 23.53
N LYS A 57 -4.65 21.30 22.96
CA LYS A 57 -5.17 20.87 21.65
C LYS A 57 -4.14 21.05 20.54
N LEU A 58 -3.36 22.13 20.57
CA LEU A 58 -2.29 22.36 19.61
C LEU A 58 -1.19 21.30 19.74
N VAL A 59 -0.70 21.05 20.95
CA VAL A 59 0.32 20.04 21.23
C VAL A 59 -0.15 18.65 20.78
N GLU A 60 -1.36 18.27 21.15
CA GLU A 60 -1.93 16.96 20.80
C GLU A 60 -2.07 16.80 19.28
N ARG A 61 -2.52 17.85 18.58
CA ARG A 61 -2.59 17.85 17.12
C ARG A 61 -1.22 17.60 16.48
N GLN A 62 -0.17 18.24 16.99
CA GLN A 62 1.18 18.07 16.46
C GLN A 62 1.72 16.66 16.73
N ARG A 63 1.43 16.11 17.92
CA ARG A 63 1.74 14.72 18.30
C ARG A 63 1.09 13.73 17.33
N LEU A 64 -0.23 13.84 17.12
CA LEU A 64 -0.99 12.95 16.23
C LEU A 64 -0.52 13.02 14.78
N ARG A 65 -0.14 14.20 14.27
CA ARG A 65 0.41 14.35 12.92
C ARG A 65 1.70 13.57 12.74
N ARG A 66 2.57 13.58 13.75
CA ARG A 66 3.82 12.83 13.74
C ARG A 66 3.56 11.33 13.83
N GLU A 67 2.72 10.91 14.76
CA GLU A 67 2.33 9.51 14.96
C GLU A 67 1.75 8.90 13.68
N TYR A 68 0.85 9.63 13.00
CA TYR A 68 0.26 9.17 11.75
C TYR A 68 1.29 8.94 10.64
N ALA A 69 2.29 9.82 10.52
CA ALA A 69 3.36 9.66 9.53
C ALA A 69 4.25 8.45 9.84
N GLU A 70 4.54 8.22 11.12
CA GLU A 70 5.32 7.06 11.59
C GLU A 70 4.55 5.75 11.37
N GLU A 71 3.25 5.73 11.65
CA GLU A 71 2.38 4.57 11.40
C GLU A 71 2.33 4.22 9.90
N LEU A 72 2.16 5.21 9.03
CA LEU A 72 2.20 5.02 7.59
C LEU A 72 3.54 4.47 7.09
N GLU A 73 4.66 4.98 7.62
CA GLU A 73 6.00 4.46 7.31
C GLU A 73 6.11 2.97 7.65
N VAL A 74 5.65 2.55 8.83
CA VAL A 74 5.66 1.14 9.26
C VAL A 74 4.77 0.27 8.38
N ILE A 75 3.56 0.74 8.04
CA ILE A 75 2.64 -0.01 7.18
C ILE A 75 3.26 -0.20 5.79
N ILE A 76 3.83 0.83 5.19
CA ILE A 76 4.44 0.74 3.85
C ILE A 76 5.62 -0.24 3.89
N LEU A 77 6.51 -0.12 4.85
CA LEU A 77 7.69 -0.99 4.97
C LEU A 77 7.33 -2.46 5.26
N SER A 78 6.24 -2.71 5.98
CA SER A 78 5.83 -4.08 6.33
C SER A 78 4.98 -4.76 5.25
N THR A 79 4.26 -4.00 4.42
CA THR A 79 3.33 -4.54 3.42
C THR A 79 3.89 -4.59 2.01
N GLN A 80 4.93 -3.82 1.72
CA GLN A 80 5.53 -3.79 0.38
C GLN A 80 6.75 -4.71 0.32
N GLN A 81 6.59 -5.86 -0.34
CA GLN A 81 7.75 -6.70 -0.70
C GLN A 81 8.47 -6.08 -1.90
N PRO A 82 9.81 -6.11 -1.94
CA PRO A 82 10.53 -5.78 -3.16
C PRO A 82 10.11 -6.79 -4.24
N GLU A 83 9.56 -6.29 -5.35
CA GLU A 83 9.28 -7.10 -6.52
C GLU A 83 10.61 -7.73 -6.96
N LYS A 84 10.73 -9.06 -6.80
CA LYS A 84 11.92 -9.78 -7.24
C LYS A 84 11.83 -9.87 -8.77
N PRO A 85 12.85 -9.36 -9.50
CA PRO A 85 12.86 -9.39 -10.96
C PRO A 85 12.86 -10.82 -11.52
#